data_AF-A0A3B0ZHP9-F1
#
_entry.id   AF-A0A3B0ZHP9-F1
#
_cell.length_a   1.000
_cell.length_b   1.000
_cell.length_c   1.000
_cell.angle_alpha   90.00
_cell.angle_beta   90.00
_cell.angle_gamma   90.00
#
_symmetry.space_group_name_H-M   'P 1'
#
loop_
_entity.id
_entity.type
_entity.pdbx_description
1 polymer ?
#
loop_
_entity_poly.entity_id
_entity_poly.type
_entity_poly.pdbx_seq_one_letter_code
_entity_poly.pdbx_strand_id
1 'polypeptide(L)' 'MSNRLSDSILSLRDWMDARFPLTKLWEDNLTKYYAPKNFNFWYYFGSLALLVLVIQVVTGIFLTMNYKPTAE' A
#
# COMPACT_ATOMS: atom_id res chain seq x y z
N MET A 1 21.95 -12.33 -22.93
CA MET A 1 22.73 -11.16 -22.48
C MET A 1 21.90 -10.49 -21.38
N SER A 2 22.23 -10.71 -20.09
CA SER A 2 21.47 -10.08 -19.00
C SER A 2 21.66 -8.57 -19.05
N ASN A 3 20.58 -7.83 -18.85
CA ASN A 3 20.61 -6.39 -18.76
C ASN A 3 21.19 -6.02 -17.39
N ARG A 4 22.28 -5.24 -17.35
CA ARG A 4 22.95 -4.86 -16.08
C ARG A 4 22.00 -4.19 -15.07
N LEU A 5 20.94 -3.57 -15.56
CA LEU A 5 19.86 -2.99 -14.73
C LEU A 5 19.02 -4.06 -14.02
N SER A 6 18.81 -5.22 -14.65
CA SER A 6 18.13 -6.35 -14.01
C SER A 6 18.98 -6.92 -12.87
N ASP A 7 20.28 -7.04 -13.09
CA ASP A 7 21.21 -7.62 -12.11
C ASP A 7 21.36 -6.71 -10.86
N SER A 8 21.35 -5.39 -11.04
CA SER A 8 21.33 -4.43 -9.92
C SER A 8 20.01 -4.44 -9.14
N ILE A 9 18.86 -4.53 -9.83
CA ILE A 9 17.55 -4.63 -9.16
C ILE A 9 17.43 -5.93 -8.36
N LEU A 10 17.93 -7.05 -8.90
CA LEU A 10 17.93 -8.34 -8.21
C LEU A 10 18.83 -8.31 -6.97
N SER A 11 20.06 -7.79 -7.09
CA SER A 11 20.96 -7.67 -5.93
C SER A 11 20.43 -6.76 -4.82
N LEU A 12 19.73 -5.68 -5.18
CA LEU A 12 19.08 -4.80 -4.20
C LEU A 12 17.93 -5.50 -3.48
N ARG A 13 17.09 -6.25 -4.22
CA ARG A 13 16.01 -7.05 -3.63
C ARG A 13 16.59 -8.08 -2.66
N ASP A 14 17.60 -8.84 -3.08
CA ASP A 14 18.18 -9.91 -2.27
C ASP A 14 18.86 -9.36 -1.01
N TRP A 15 19.56 -8.22 -1.12
CA TRP A 15 20.11 -7.51 0.02
C TRP A 15 19.02 -7.04 1.00
N MET A 16 17.91 -6.52 0.46
CA MET A 16 16.78 -6.04 1.24
C MET A 16 16.07 -7.19 1.94
N ASP A 17 15.76 -8.30 1.25
CA ASP A 17 15.15 -9.50 1.80
C ASP A 17 16.02 -10.17 2.88
N ALA A 18 17.35 -10.06 2.77
CA ALA A 18 18.30 -10.55 3.79
C ALA A 18 18.28 -9.71 5.08
N ARG A 19 17.93 -8.42 5.00
CA ARG A 19 17.88 -7.50 6.15
C ARG A 19 16.48 -7.42 6.77
N PHE A 20 15.45 -7.39 5.92
CA PHE A 20 14.06 -7.35 6.28
C PHE A 20 13.29 -8.27 5.32
N PRO A 21 12.68 -9.37 5.79
CA PRO A 21 12.11 -10.39 4.91
C PRO A 21 10.79 -9.91 4.28
N LEU A 22 10.86 -8.92 3.40
CA LEU A 22 9.73 -8.27 2.74
C LEU A 22 8.95 -9.26 1.91
N THR A 23 9.64 -10.11 1.15
CA THR A 23 8.99 -11.13 0.33
C THR A 23 8.18 -12.09 1.21
N LYS A 24 8.70 -12.51 2.37
CA LYS A 24 7.96 -13.41 3.29
C LYS A 24 6.78 -12.72 3.97
N LEU A 25 6.96 -11.48 4.42
CA LEU A 25 5.88 -10.71 5.04
C LEU A 25 4.75 -10.43 4.05
N TRP A 26 5.09 -10.13 2.80
CA TRP A 26 4.12 -9.98 1.72
C TRP A 26 3.39 -11.31 1.46
N GLU A 27 4.14 -12.41 1.37
CA GLU A 27 3.56 -13.74 1.18
C GLU A 27 2.56 -14.12 2.28
N ASP A 28 2.93 -13.90 3.53
CA ASP A 28 2.13 -14.34 4.68
C ASP A 28 0.91 -13.44 4.93
N ASN A 29 1.02 -12.13 4.67
CA ASN A 29 -0.06 -11.18 4.99
C ASN A 29 -1.02 -10.93 3.82
N LEU A 30 -0.58 -11.10 2.56
CA LEU A 30 -1.37 -10.66 1.40
C LEU A 30 -1.73 -11.80 0.44
N THR A 31 -0.81 -12.72 0.14
CA THR A 31 -1.06 -13.76 -0.89
C THR A 31 -1.48 -15.11 -0.34
N LYS A 32 -0.97 -15.54 0.82
CA LYS A 32 -1.36 -16.83 1.43
C LYS A 32 -2.54 -16.70 2.40
N TYR A 33 -3.02 -15.49 2.66
CA TYR A 33 -4.18 -15.31 3.53
C TYR A 33 -5.45 -15.79 2.82
N TYR A 34 -6.06 -16.84 3.36
CA TYR A 34 -7.23 -17.47 2.75
C TYR A 34 -8.45 -16.55 2.81
N ALA A 35 -8.83 -16.01 1.65
CA ALA A 35 -10.02 -15.19 1.50
C ALA A 35 -11.28 -16.10 1.41
N PRO A 36 -12.28 -15.96 2.30
CA PRO A 36 -13.46 -16.84 2.34
C PRO A 36 -14.30 -16.73 1.07
N LYS A 37 -14.58 -17.86 0.40
CA LYS A 37 -15.26 -17.93 -0.92
C LYS A 37 -16.72 -17.43 -0.95
N ASN A 38 -17.31 -17.07 0.20
CA ASN A 38 -18.69 -16.58 0.32
C ASN A 38 -18.73 -15.05 0.54
N PHE A 39 -18.09 -14.29 -0.36
CA PHE A 39 -18.07 -12.83 -0.26
C PHE A 39 -19.40 -12.22 -0.68
N ASN A 40 -20.02 -11.50 0.24
CA ASN A 40 -21.17 -10.62 -0.06
C ASN A 40 -20.67 -9.24 -0.52
N PHE A 41 -21.48 -8.50 -1.28
CA PHE A 41 -21.21 -7.15 -1.74
C PHE A 41 -20.78 -6.19 -0.61
N TRP A 42 -21.31 -6.37 0.60
CA TRP A 42 -20.99 -5.51 1.75
C TRP A 42 -19.50 -5.46 2.12
N TYR A 43 -18.72 -6.48 1.81
CA TYR A 43 -17.28 -6.49 2.08
C TYR A 43 -16.50 -5.47 1.24
N TYR A 44 -17.03 -5.03 0.09
CA TYR A 44 -16.41 -3.97 -0.72
C TYR A 44 -16.47 -2.59 -0.06
N PHE A 45 -17.44 -2.34 0.84
CA PHE A 45 -17.49 -1.07 1.56
C PHE A 45 -16.30 -0.88 2.49
N GLY A 46 -15.69 -1.96 2.99
CA GLY A 46 -14.46 -1.89 3.79
C GLY A 46 -13.28 -1.35 2.99
N SER A 47 -13.03 -1.89 1.79
CA SER A 47 -11.97 -1.38 0.91
C SER A 47 -12.29 0.00 0.34
N LEU A 48 -13.57 0.29 0.08
CA LEU A 48 -14.03 1.61 -0.34
C LEU A 48 -13.79 2.66 0.76
N ALA A 49 -14.02 2.32 2.03
CA ALA A 49 -13.73 3.21 3.17
C ALA A 49 -12.23 3.52 3.28
N LEU A 50 -11.37 2.53 3.07
CA LEU A 50 -9.92 2.74 3.02
C LEU A 50 -9.53 3.68 1.87
N LEU A 51 -10.10 3.49 0.68
CA LEU A 51 -9.88 4.38 -0.46
C LEU A 51 -10.29 5.81 -0.15
N VAL A 52 -11.50 6.00 0.40
CA VAL A 52 -12.00 7.32 0.81
C VAL A 52 -11.09 7.94 1.87
N LEU A 53 -10.60 7.18 2.85
CA LEU A 53 -9.67 7.65 3.87
C LEU A 53 -8.38 8.20 3.24
N VAL A 54 -7.78 7.47 2.29
CA VAL A 54 -6.57 7.93 1.58
C VAL A 54 -6.85 9.24 0.85
N ILE A 55 -8.00 9.33 0.15
CA ILE A 55 -8.41 10.57 -0.53
C ILE A 55 -8.53 11.72 0.47
N GLN A 56 -9.19 11.50 1.62
CA GLN A 56 -9.35 12.50 2.68
C GLN A 56 -8.02 12.96 3.27
N VAL A 57 -7.04 12.07 3.43
CA VAL A 57 -5.71 12.46 3.92
C VAL A 57 -5.00 13.33 2.88
N VAL A 58 -5.00 12.93 1.60
CA VAL A 58 -4.32 13.68 0.54
C VAL A 58 -4.97 15.05 0.33
N THR A 59 -6.30 15.11 0.22
CA THR A 59 -7.02 16.38 0.07
C THR A 59 -6.98 17.20 1.35
N GLY A 60 -7.02 16.56 2.52
CA GLY A 60 -6.87 17.21 3.82
C GLY A 60 -5.53 17.91 3.95
N ILE A 61 -4.41 17.25 3.59
CA ILE A 61 -3.08 17.88 3.57
C ILE A 61 -3.09 19.09 2.65
N PHE A 62 -3.63 18.97 1.43
CA PHE A 62 -3.74 20.10 0.52
C PHE A 62 -4.55 21.26 1.12
N LEU A 63 -5.68 20.97 1.75
CA LEU A 63 -6.51 21.96 2.41
C LEU A 63 -5.77 22.60 3.59
N THR A 64 -5.05 21.85 4.43
CA THR A 64 -4.29 22.45 5.55
C THR A 64 -3.23 23.45 5.11
N MET A 65 -2.71 23.34 3.89
CA MET A 65 -1.74 24.29 3.34
C MET A 65 -2.38 25.57 2.79
N ASN A 66 -3.64 25.50 2.35
CA ASN A 66 -4.32 26.60 1.65
C ASN A 66 -5.45 27.24 2.47
N TYR A 67 -5.98 26.53 3.46
CA TYR A 67 -7.09 26.97 4.28
C TYR A 67 -6.58 27.83 5.43
N LYS A 68 -7.02 29.09 5.49
CA LYS A 68 -6.80 29.98 6.63
C LYS A 68 -8.05 29.94 7.51
N PRO A 69 -7.99 29.35 8.71
CA PRO A 69 -9.14 29.33 9.62
C PRO A 69 -9.27 30.69 10.32
N THR A 70 -10.00 31.63 9.71
CA THR A 70 -10.42 32.88 10.38
C THR A 70 -11.85 32.73 10.90
N ALA A 71 -12.11 33.25 12.09
CA ALA A 71 -13.43 33.17 12.74
C ALA A 71 -14.36 34.34 12.39
N GLU A 72 -14.11 35.05 11.28
CA GLU A 72 -14.99 36.11 10.74
C GLU A 72 -16.05 35.54 9.79
#